data_AF-A0A2R4BRK2-F1
#
_entry.id   AF-A0A2R4BRK2-F1
#
_cell.length_a   1.000
_cell.length_b   1.000
_cell.length_c   1.000
_cell.angle_alpha   90.00
_cell.angle_beta   90.00
_cell.angle_gamma   90.00
#
_symmetry.space_group_name_H-M   'P 1'
#
loop_
_entity.id
_entity.type
_entity.pdbx_description
1 polymer ?
#
loop_
_entity_poly.entity_id
_entity_poly.type
_entity_poly.pdbx_seq_one_letter_code
_entity_poly.pdbx_strand_id
1 'polypeptide(L)'
;MTLPVAGGEAAWIAARTDASRYVLSEHVIRSLMAGRIAVAQIEAALRGGRIIEEHRHRERDPAYLLCAVHNGKPVHAVAAPRADGWLVVTHAYVPAPPVWRTALHRSPGEPTMSDSITTCYFCGGAIKQVTVGNFDYRLEGRLYVIKKVPAGLCQQCGEKYVDAEVGRRLNALIAQQAFTGSEAVNVIDYAAAP
;
A
#
# COMPACT_ATOMS: atom_id res chain seq x y z
N MET A 1 5.43 27.69 -7.84
CA MET A 1 5.72 26.26 -7.68
C MET A 1 5.63 25.97 -6.19
N THR A 2 4.42 25.65 -5.74
CA THR A 2 4.07 25.72 -4.32
C THR A 2 3.51 24.37 -3.92
N LEU A 3 4.07 23.81 -2.83
CA LEU A 3 3.40 22.82 -2.00
C LEU A 3 1.97 23.31 -1.69
N PRO A 4 1.02 22.41 -1.41
CA PRO A 4 -0.34 22.82 -1.10
C PRO A 4 -0.36 23.89 -0.01
N VAL A 5 -1.12 24.97 -0.24
CA VAL A 5 -1.40 25.97 0.79
C VAL A 5 -2.26 25.27 1.85
N ALA A 6 -2.03 25.55 3.14
CA ALA A 6 -2.80 24.97 4.23
C ALA A 6 -4.31 25.19 3.99
N GLY A 7 -5.09 24.11 3.97
CA GLY A 7 -6.53 24.12 3.66
C GLY A 7 -6.89 24.06 2.17
N GLY A 8 -5.89 24.00 1.28
CA GLY A 8 -6.04 23.87 -0.18
C GLY A 8 -5.50 22.55 -0.75
N GLU A 9 -5.20 21.56 0.10
CA GLU A 9 -4.56 20.30 -0.25
C GLU A 9 -5.37 19.52 -1.28
N ALA A 10 -6.67 19.36 -1.05
CA ALA A 10 -7.56 18.61 -1.95
C ALA A 10 -7.62 19.25 -3.34
N ALA A 11 -7.77 20.58 -3.42
CA ALA A 11 -7.79 21.32 -4.67
C ALA A 11 -6.44 21.24 -5.41
N TRP A 12 -5.33 21.30 -4.66
CA TRP A 12 -3.99 21.14 -5.21
C TRP A 12 -3.79 19.75 -5.81
N ILE A 13 -4.20 18.69 -5.09
CA ILE A 13 -4.14 17.29 -5.55
C ILE A 13 -4.97 17.14 -6.83
N ALA A 14 -6.23 17.57 -6.81
CA ALA A 14 -7.12 17.52 -7.97
C ALA A 14 -6.50 18.17 -9.21
N ALA A 15 -5.95 19.39 -9.06
CA ALA A 15 -5.32 20.11 -10.16
C ALA A 15 -4.11 19.37 -10.77
N ARG A 16 -3.34 18.61 -9.96
CA ARG A 16 -2.22 17.81 -10.48
C ARG A 16 -2.71 16.54 -11.16
N THR A 17 -3.80 15.95 -10.67
CA THR A 17 -4.47 14.82 -11.34
C THR A 17 -5.04 15.23 -12.69
N ASP A 18 -5.71 16.38 -12.78
CA ASP A 18 -6.26 16.89 -14.04
C ASP A 18 -5.18 17.22 -15.07
N ALA A 19 -4.01 17.66 -14.61
CA ALA A 19 -2.84 17.89 -15.45
C ALA A 19 -2.00 16.62 -15.72
N SER A 20 -2.44 15.44 -15.28
CA SER A 20 -1.68 14.18 -15.34
C SER A 20 -0.26 14.26 -14.74
N ARG A 21 -0.07 15.13 -13.74
CA ARG A 21 1.21 15.36 -13.04
C ARG A 21 1.30 14.51 -11.77
N TYR A 22 1.20 13.20 -11.92
CA TYR A 22 1.36 12.25 -10.83
C TYR A 22 2.10 10.98 -11.28
N VAL A 23 2.72 10.31 -10.32
CA VAL A 23 3.31 8.97 -10.52
C VAL A 23 2.68 7.98 -9.54
N LEU A 24 2.68 6.70 -9.92
CA LEU A 24 2.19 5.60 -9.09
C LEU A 24 3.39 4.83 -8.52
N SER A 25 3.37 4.55 -7.22
CA SER A 25 4.36 3.67 -6.59
C SER A 25 4.14 2.21 -6.99
N GLU A 26 5.14 1.37 -6.71
CA GLU A 26 5.04 -0.08 -6.87
C GLU A 26 3.89 -0.70 -6.06
N HIS A 27 3.58 -0.18 -4.86
CA HIS A 27 2.43 -0.64 -4.08
C HIS A 27 1.09 -0.42 -4.79
N VAL A 28 0.95 0.67 -5.55
CA VAL A 28 -0.25 0.90 -6.37
C VAL A 28 -0.31 -0.12 -7.51
N ILE A 29 0.83 -0.38 -8.17
CA ILE A 29 0.91 -1.36 -9.26
C ILE A 29 0.46 -2.74 -8.77
N ARG A 30 0.88 -3.19 -7.57
CA ARG A 30 0.40 -4.45 -6.97
C ARG A 30 -1.13 -4.51 -6.87
N SER A 31 -1.76 -3.41 -6.46
CA SER A 31 -3.22 -3.34 -6.36
C SER A 31 -3.92 -3.36 -7.72
N LEU A 32 -3.34 -2.70 -8.73
CA LEU A 32 -3.83 -2.73 -10.12
C LEU A 32 -3.73 -4.13 -10.71
N MET A 33 -2.58 -4.80 -10.55
CA MET A 33 -2.35 -6.17 -11.02
C MET A 33 -3.33 -7.17 -10.42
N ALA A 34 -3.76 -6.95 -9.17
CA ALA A 34 -4.77 -7.79 -8.52
C ALA A 34 -6.20 -7.56 -9.06
N GLY A 35 -6.40 -6.62 -9.99
CA GLY A 35 -7.70 -6.27 -10.56
C GLY A 35 -8.68 -5.69 -9.54
N ARG A 36 -8.21 -5.31 -8.35
CA ARG A 36 -9.07 -4.83 -7.25
C ARG A 36 -9.41 -3.36 -7.38
N ILE A 37 -8.60 -2.60 -8.12
CA ILE A 37 -8.74 -1.17 -8.36
C ILE A 37 -8.22 -0.83 -9.76
N ALA A 38 -8.74 0.23 -10.37
CA ALA A 38 -8.32 0.76 -11.66
C ALA A 38 -7.82 2.21 -11.54
N VAL A 39 -7.03 2.68 -12.50
CA VAL A 39 -6.51 4.06 -12.50
C VAL A 39 -7.64 5.10 -12.45
N ALA A 40 -8.73 4.90 -13.21
CA ALA A 40 -9.89 5.81 -13.18
C ALA A 40 -10.52 5.95 -11.77
N GLN A 41 -10.51 4.88 -10.98
CA GLN A 41 -10.98 4.89 -9.60
C GLN A 41 -10.03 5.67 -8.68
N ILE A 42 -8.72 5.52 -8.89
CA ILE A 42 -7.70 6.29 -8.17
C ILE A 42 -7.87 7.77 -8.49
N GLU A 43 -7.97 8.13 -9.77
CA GLU A 43 -8.15 9.52 -10.18
C GLU A 43 -9.45 10.13 -9.65
N ALA A 44 -10.55 9.37 -9.58
CA ALA A 44 -11.77 9.84 -8.94
C ALA A 44 -11.55 10.20 -7.46
N ALA A 45 -10.76 9.39 -6.73
CA ALA A 45 -10.37 9.68 -5.36
C ALA A 45 -9.45 10.91 -5.26
N LEU A 46 -8.54 11.12 -6.20
CA LEU A 46 -7.67 12.29 -6.20
C LEU A 46 -8.38 13.60 -6.58
N ARG A 47 -9.35 13.54 -7.51
CA ARG A 47 -10.10 14.72 -7.98
C ARG A 47 -11.16 15.20 -6.99
N GLY A 48 -11.91 14.26 -6.40
CA GLY A 48 -13.10 14.59 -5.60
C GLY A 48 -13.18 13.87 -4.25
N GLY A 49 -12.14 13.13 -3.87
CA GLY A 49 -12.12 12.41 -2.61
C GLY A 49 -11.98 13.34 -1.41
N ARG A 50 -12.63 12.94 -0.31
CA ARG A 50 -12.44 13.59 0.99
C ARG A 50 -11.10 13.14 1.57
N ILE A 51 -10.27 14.08 2.00
CA ILE A 51 -9.11 13.77 2.85
C ILE A 51 -9.65 13.31 4.21
N ILE A 52 -9.32 12.08 4.60
CA ILE A 52 -9.77 11.45 5.86
C ILE A 52 -8.64 11.25 6.87
N GLU A 53 -7.39 11.19 6.41
CA GLU A 53 -6.21 11.14 7.28
C GLU A 53 -5.09 12.01 6.69
N GLU A 54 -4.32 12.65 7.57
CA GLU A 54 -3.06 13.30 7.23
C GLU A 54 -1.92 12.55 7.95
N HIS A 55 -0.94 12.09 7.18
CA HIS A 55 0.24 11.39 7.66
C HIS A 55 1.44 12.31 7.59
N ARG A 56 1.98 12.68 8.75
CA ARG A 56 3.15 13.54 8.86
C ARG A 56 4.37 12.70 9.21
N HIS A 57 5.48 13.01 8.57
CA HIS A 57 6.79 12.42 8.86
C HIS A 57 7.80 13.54 9.09
N ARG A 58 8.79 13.33 9.97
CA ARG A 58 9.78 14.37 10.30
C ARG A 58 10.63 14.79 9.10
N GLU A 59 10.85 13.88 8.16
CA GLU A 59 11.77 14.02 7.03
C GLU A 59 11.08 14.01 5.67
N ARG A 60 9.74 13.97 5.61
CA ARG A 60 9.00 13.91 4.34
C ARG A 60 7.81 14.86 4.38
N ASP A 61 7.42 15.37 3.22
CA ASP A 61 6.18 16.11 3.09
C ASP A 61 4.97 15.26 3.54
N PRO A 62 3.91 15.89 4.07
CA PRO A 62 2.71 15.17 4.48
C PRO A 62 2.10 14.37 3.34
N ALA A 63 1.60 13.19 3.66
CA ALA A 63 0.78 12.39 2.76
C ALA A 63 -0.67 12.42 3.22
N TYR A 64 -1.59 12.46 2.27
CA TYR A 64 -3.02 12.56 2.52
C TYR A 64 -3.71 11.28 2.06
N LEU A 65 -4.51 10.69 2.93
CA LEU A 65 -5.41 9.60 2.57
C LEU A 65 -6.74 10.18 2.09
N LEU A 66 -7.04 10.01 0.81
CA LEU A 66 -8.29 10.43 0.18
C LEU A 66 -9.22 9.24 0.06
N CYS A 67 -10.51 9.47 0.36
CA CYS A 67 -11.57 8.50 0.19
C CYS A 67 -12.64 9.06 -0.76
N ALA A 68 -12.96 8.29 -1.80
CA ALA A 68 -14.11 8.55 -2.68
C ALA A 68 -14.90 7.26 -2.90
N VAL A 69 -16.13 7.42 -3.41
CA VAL A 69 -16.92 6.32 -3.94
C VAL A 69 -16.97 6.47 -5.46
N HIS A 70 -16.58 5.42 -6.17
CA HIS A 70 -16.64 5.36 -7.62
C HIS A 70 -17.44 4.13 -8.04
N ASN A 71 -18.56 4.33 -8.75
CA ASN A 71 -19.51 3.27 -9.14
C ASN A 71 -19.92 2.37 -7.96
N GLY A 72 -20.29 2.99 -6.83
CA GLY A 72 -20.72 2.28 -5.62
C GLY A 72 -19.59 1.62 -4.81
N LYS A 73 -18.34 1.68 -5.29
CA LYS A 73 -17.17 1.08 -4.61
C LYS A 73 -16.37 2.15 -3.88
N PRO A 74 -16.08 2.00 -2.57
CA PRO A 74 -15.17 2.89 -1.88
C PRO A 74 -13.74 2.67 -2.34
N VAL A 75 -13.00 3.76 -2.50
CA VAL A 75 -11.62 3.78 -2.99
C VAL A 75 -10.80 4.69 -2.09
N HIS A 76 -9.69 4.16 -1.61
CA HIS A 76 -8.65 4.89 -0.90
C HIS A 76 -7.47 5.13 -1.83
N ALA A 77 -6.95 6.34 -1.81
CA ALA A 77 -5.70 6.71 -2.45
C ALA A 77 -4.87 7.56 -1.48
N VAL A 78 -3.60 7.22 -1.29
CA VAL A 78 -2.66 8.01 -0.50
C VAL A 78 -1.80 8.81 -1.45
N ALA A 79 -1.86 10.13 -1.36
CA ALA A 79 -1.14 11.05 -2.23
C ALA A 79 -0.26 12.00 -1.42
N ALA A 80 0.97 12.22 -1.90
CA ALA A 80 1.90 13.18 -1.30
C ALA A 80 2.47 14.11 -2.39
N PRO A 81 2.72 15.39 -2.07
CA PRO A 81 3.46 16.26 -2.95
C PRO A 81 4.93 15.83 -3.01
N ARG A 82 5.58 16.19 -4.11
CA ARG A 82 7.02 16.06 -4.31
C ARG A 82 7.65 17.44 -4.50
N ALA A 83 8.94 17.55 -4.23
CA ALA A 83 9.70 18.79 -4.39
C ALA A 83 9.68 19.36 -5.82
N ASP A 84 9.52 18.51 -6.84
CA ASP A 84 9.40 18.90 -8.26
C ASP A 84 7.96 19.34 -8.66
N GLY A 85 7.05 19.44 -7.69
CA GLY A 85 5.66 19.84 -7.91
C GLY A 85 4.78 18.76 -8.53
N TRP A 86 5.25 17.51 -8.61
CA TRP A 86 4.43 16.35 -8.95
C TRP A 86 3.76 15.75 -7.71
N LEU A 87 2.74 14.93 -7.96
CA LEU A 87 2.18 14.01 -6.98
C LEU A 87 2.87 12.65 -7.04
N VAL A 88 3.04 12.01 -5.88
CA VAL A 88 3.22 10.56 -5.81
C VAL A 88 1.99 9.95 -5.14
N VAL A 89 1.36 9.01 -5.82
CA VAL A 89 0.34 8.14 -5.23
C VAL A 89 1.07 6.93 -4.66
N THR A 90 1.21 6.89 -3.35
CA THR A 90 2.00 5.85 -2.68
C THR A 90 1.20 4.57 -2.50
N HIS A 91 -0.12 4.66 -2.32
CA HIS A 91 -1.00 3.52 -2.13
C HIS A 91 -2.36 3.79 -2.75
N ALA A 92 -3.00 2.75 -3.27
CA ALA A 92 -4.41 2.82 -3.60
C ALA A 92 -5.05 1.44 -3.43
N TYR A 93 -6.22 1.40 -2.80
CA TYR A 93 -6.90 0.16 -2.46
C TYR A 93 -8.37 0.39 -2.15
N VAL A 94 -9.13 -0.70 -2.09
CA VAL A 94 -10.51 -0.70 -1.60
C VAL A 94 -10.44 -0.99 -0.10
N PRO A 95 -10.93 -0.10 0.78
CA PRO A 95 -10.87 -0.35 2.22
C PRO A 95 -11.69 -1.58 2.59
N ALA A 96 -11.10 -2.46 3.40
CA ALA A 96 -11.73 -3.70 3.84
C ALA A 96 -11.29 -4.12 5.26
N PRO A 97 -12.10 -4.95 5.95
CA PRO A 97 -11.67 -5.61 7.17
C PRO A 97 -10.41 -6.48 6.95
N PRO A 98 -9.57 -6.70 7.99
CA PRO A 98 -9.73 -6.25 9.38
C PRO A 98 -9.10 -4.87 9.63
N VAL A 99 -8.61 -4.17 8.61
CA VAL A 99 -7.95 -2.86 8.76
C VAL A 99 -8.99 -1.74 8.84
N TRP A 100 -10.05 -1.84 8.05
CA TRP A 100 -11.12 -0.86 7.97
C TRP A 100 -12.46 -1.47 8.40
N ARG A 101 -13.13 -0.85 9.38
CA ARG A 101 -14.51 -1.21 9.78
C ARG A 101 -15.55 -0.58 8.85
N THR A 102 -15.23 0.60 8.33
CA THR A 102 -15.99 1.32 7.30
C THR A 102 -14.99 1.99 6.36
N ALA A 103 -15.44 2.49 5.20
CA ALA A 103 -14.57 3.24 4.29
C ALA A 103 -13.95 4.51 4.89
N LEU A 104 -14.46 5.00 6.03
CA LEU A 104 -13.97 6.23 6.67
C LEU A 104 -13.26 5.97 8.01
N HIS A 105 -13.33 4.76 8.55
CA HIS A 105 -12.84 4.48 9.88
C HIS A 105 -12.11 3.14 9.97
N ARG A 106 -10.91 3.16 10.57
CA ARG A 106 -10.09 1.98 10.85
C ARG A 106 -10.69 1.11 11.96
N SER A 107 -10.38 -0.17 11.94
CA SER A 107 -10.68 -1.07 13.07
C SER A 107 -9.65 -0.86 14.19
N PRO A 108 -10.05 -0.98 15.48
CA PRO A 108 -9.09 -1.12 16.57
C PRO A 108 -8.22 -2.39 16.37
N GLY A 109 -6.95 -2.34 16.77
CA GLY A 109 -6.00 -3.44 16.56
C GLY A 109 -6.01 -4.48 17.68
N GLU A 110 -5.75 -5.75 17.34
CA GLU A 110 -5.39 -6.83 18.29
C GLU A 110 -3.96 -7.34 17.95
N PRO A 111 -3.07 -7.58 18.94
CA PRO A 111 -1.69 -8.00 18.70
C PRO A 111 -1.52 -9.53 18.50
N THR A 112 -0.62 -9.94 17.62
CA THR A 112 -0.37 -11.36 17.22
C THR A 112 1.11 -11.71 16.91
N MET A 113 2.08 -10.84 17.21
CA MET A 113 3.53 -11.16 17.28
C MET A 113 4.19 -10.43 18.45
N SER A 114 5.45 -10.75 18.77
CA SER A 114 6.22 -10.12 19.84
C SER A 114 6.20 -8.58 19.77
N ASP A 115 5.93 -7.94 20.91
CA ASP A 115 5.63 -6.50 21.08
C ASP A 115 6.75 -5.52 20.65
N SER A 116 7.83 -6.00 20.05
CA SER A 116 9.04 -5.20 19.83
C SER A 116 8.93 -4.13 18.74
N ILE A 117 8.02 -4.28 17.76
CA ILE A 117 7.84 -3.29 16.68
C ILE A 117 6.38 -2.84 16.56
N THR A 118 6.12 -1.64 17.07
CA THR A 118 4.80 -0.97 17.01
C THR A 118 4.77 0.16 15.98
N THR A 119 5.95 0.57 15.49
CA THR A 119 6.14 1.71 14.58
C THR A 119 6.99 1.28 13.40
N CYS A 120 6.53 1.58 12.18
CA CYS A 120 7.24 1.29 10.94
C CYS A 120 8.50 2.13 10.84
N TYR A 121 9.65 1.46 10.65
CA TYR A 121 10.92 2.13 10.45
C TYR A 121 10.91 3.06 9.23
N PHE A 122 10.22 2.67 8.15
CA PHE A 122 10.25 3.44 6.91
C PHE A 122 9.36 4.68 6.95
N CYS A 123 8.10 4.55 7.37
CA CYS A 123 7.15 5.67 7.29
C CYS A 123 6.72 6.23 8.65
N GLY A 124 7.14 5.63 9.77
CA GLY A 124 6.67 6.01 11.10
C GLY A 124 5.23 5.57 11.42
N GLY A 125 4.56 4.85 10.52
CA GLY A 125 3.19 4.41 10.71
C GLY A 125 3.03 3.26 11.70
N ALA A 126 1.88 3.21 12.38
CA ALA A 126 1.56 2.12 13.31
C ALA A 126 1.59 0.74 12.62
N ILE A 127 2.15 -0.25 13.32
CA ILE A 127 2.21 -1.64 12.86
C ILE A 127 1.12 -2.46 13.56
N LYS A 128 0.37 -3.22 12.76
CA LYS A 128 -0.61 -4.20 13.22
C LYS A 128 -0.09 -5.60 12.93
N GLN A 129 -0.11 -6.45 13.94
CA GLN A 129 0.29 -7.85 13.80
C GLN A 129 -0.78 -8.65 13.05
N VAL A 130 -0.36 -9.50 12.11
CA VAL A 130 -1.23 -10.32 11.25
C VAL A 130 -0.61 -11.70 11.01
N THR A 131 -1.42 -12.75 11.01
CA THR A 131 -0.97 -14.13 10.65
C THR A 131 -1.06 -14.41 9.15
N VAL A 132 -1.63 -13.49 8.37
CA VAL A 132 -1.94 -13.67 6.94
C VAL A 132 -0.96 -12.95 6.00
N GLY A 133 0.27 -12.72 6.45
CA GLY A 133 1.32 -12.20 5.58
C GLY A 133 1.63 -13.19 4.47
N ASN A 134 1.29 -12.86 3.22
CA ASN A 134 1.86 -13.51 2.06
C ASN A 134 3.12 -12.73 1.66
N PHE A 135 4.23 -13.44 1.50
CA PHE A 135 5.48 -12.90 0.98
C PHE A 135 5.74 -13.53 -0.37
N ASP A 136 5.63 -12.70 -1.40
CA ASP A 136 6.02 -13.00 -2.76
C ASP A 136 7.31 -12.25 -3.07
N TYR A 137 8.35 -12.98 -3.50
CA TYR A 137 9.63 -12.38 -3.85
C TYR A 137 10.20 -13.04 -5.09
N ARG A 138 10.70 -12.22 -6.01
CA ARG A 138 11.33 -12.70 -7.24
C ARG A 138 12.85 -12.56 -7.12
N LEU A 139 13.54 -13.68 -7.06
CA LEU A 139 15.00 -13.77 -7.02
C LEU A 139 15.49 -14.45 -8.30
N GLU A 140 16.34 -13.76 -9.08
CA GLU A 140 16.97 -14.31 -10.30
C GLU A 140 15.97 -14.96 -11.28
N GLY A 141 14.80 -14.34 -11.46
CA GLY A 141 13.75 -14.82 -12.35
C GLY A 141 12.84 -15.90 -11.76
N ARG A 142 13.13 -16.43 -10.57
CA ARG A 142 12.26 -17.38 -9.85
C ARG A 142 11.36 -16.64 -8.85
N LEU A 143 10.07 -16.94 -8.88
CA LEU A 143 9.10 -16.43 -7.91
C LEU A 143 8.98 -17.40 -6.73
N TYR A 144 9.21 -16.90 -5.53
CA TYR A 144 8.93 -17.59 -4.27
C TYR A 144 7.64 -17.03 -3.69
N VAL A 145 6.71 -17.92 -3.33
CA VAL A 145 5.45 -17.55 -2.68
C VAL A 145 5.37 -18.26 -1.34
N ILE A 146 5.40 -17.49 -0.26
CA ILE A 146 5.28 -18.00 1.11
C ILE A 146 4.03 -17.42 1.73
N LYS A 147 3.11 -18.30 2.13
CA LYS A 147 1.79 -17.93 2.65
C LYS A 147 1.71 -18.09 4.16
N LYS A 148 0.74 -17.38 4.75
CA LYS A 148 0.36 -17.52 6.17
C LYS A 148 1.54 -17.30 7.11
N VAL A 149 2.39 -16.34 6.78
CA VAL A 149 3.55 -15.97 7.59
C VAL A 149 3.07 -14.99 8.68
N PRO A 150 3.35 -15.27 9.97
CA PRO A 150 3.20 -14.27 11.02
C PRO A 150 4.05 -13.04 10.70
N ALA A 151 3.40 -11.87 10.59
CA ALA A 151 4.05 -10.63 10.22
C ALA A 151 3.44 -9.40 10.92
N GLY A 152 4.26 -8.38 11.19
CA GLY A 152 3.81 -7.04 11.50
C GLY A 152 3.55 -6.27 10.21
N LEU A 153 2.32 -5.80 9.98
CA LEU A 153 1.94 -5.02 8.81
C LEU A 153 1.84 -3.53 9.18
N CYS A 154 2.64 -2.68 8.55
CA CYS A 154 2.47 -1.24 8.64
C CYS A 154 1.11 -0.85 8.04
N GLN A 155 0.28 -0.18 8.84
CA GLN A 155 -1.07 0.23 8.43
C GLN A 155 -1.08 1.47 7.50
N GLN A 156 0.08 2.09 7.27
CA GLN A 156 0.25 3.22 6.36
C GLN A 156 0.89 2.80 5.05
N CYS A 157 2.07 2.18 5.08
CA CYS A 157 2.81 1.83 3.86
C CYS A 157 2.72 0.35 3.46
N GLY A 158 2.02 -0.49 4.22
CA GLY A 158 1.90 -1.91 3.90
C GLY A 158 3.20 -2.72 4.03
N GLU A 159 4.27 -2.13 4.55
CA GLU A 159 5.51 -2.84 4.86
C GLU A 159 5.22 -4.01 5.80
N LYS A 160 5.81 -5.17 5.52
CA LYS A 160 5.64 -6.37 6.34
C LYS A 160 6.95 -6.70 7.02
N TYR A 161 6.91 -6.80 8.33
CA TYR A 161 8.01 -7.19 9.18
C TYR A 161 7.83 -8.63 9.64
N VAL A 162 8.90 -9.41 9.64
CA VAL A 162 8.96 -10.70 10.33
C VAL A 162 10.05 -10.60 11.39
N ASP A 163 9.87 -11.28 12.52
CA ASP A 163 10.94 -11.36 13.51
C ASP A 163 12.02 -12.37 13.09
N ALA A 164 13.12 -12.39 13.84
CA ALA A 164 14.26 -13.25 13.53
C ALA A 164 13.95 -14.75 13.66
N GLU A 165 12.98 -15.14 14.49
CA GLU A 165 12.56 -16.53 14.63
C GLU A 165 11.82 -16.99 13.38
N VAL A 166 10.84 -16.20 12.93
CA VAL A 166 10.14 -16.41 11.66
C VAL A 166 11.15 -16.43 10.50
N GLY A 167 12.08 -15.47 10.45
CA GLY A 167 13.14 -15.43 9.44
C GLY A 167 14.00 -16.71 9.39
N ARG A 168 14.44 -17.22 10.55
CA ARG A 168 15.19 -18.48 10.62
C ARG A 168 14.37 -19.68 10.15
N ARG A 169 13.09 -19.73 10.52
CA ARG A 169 12.18 -20.80 10.06
C ARG A 169 11.98 -20.77 8.55
N LEU A 170 11.79 -19.57 7.97
CA LEU A 170 11.70 -19.41 6.51
C LEU A 170 12.96 -19.91 5.81
N ASN A 171 14.14 -19.55 6.33
CA ASN A 171 15.41 -20.02 5.78
C ASN A 171 15.52 -21.55 5.79
N ALA A 172 15.17 -22.20 6.90
CA ALA A 172 15.19 -23.66 6.99
C ALA A 172 14.24 -24.34 5.99
N LEU A 173 13.02 -23.82 5.84
CA LEU A 173 12.03 -24.35 4.90
C LEU A 173 12.49 -24.22 3.44
N ILE A 174 13.10 -23.09 3.07
CA ILE A 174 13.64 -22.85 1.73
C ILE A 174 14.80 -23.80 1.46
N ALA A 175 15.75 -23.93 2.40
CA ALA A 175 16.91 -24.81 2.26
C ALA A 175 16.53 -26.30 2.12
N GLN A 176 15.46 -26.71 2.81
CA GLN A 176 14.91 -28.07 2.74
C GLN A 176 14.02 -28.29 1.51
N GLN A 177 13.78 -27.26 0.70
CA GLN A 177 12.82 -27.30 -0.41
C GLN A 177 11.43 -27.81 0.01
N ALA A 178 10.98 -27.43 1.21
CA ALA A 178 9.71 -27.87 1.79
C ALA A 178 8.48 -27.19 1.15
N PHE A 179 8.46 -27.09 -0.18
CA PHE A 179 7.38 -26.48 -0.95
C PHE A 179 6.18 -27.42 -1.00
N THR A 180 5.00 -26.90 -0.65
CA THR A 180 3.76 -27.68 -0.57
C THR A 180 2.90 -27.61 -1.84
N GLY A 181 3.34 -26.85 -2.84
CA GLY A 181 2.61 -26.68 -4.10
C GLY A 181 3.27 -25.65 -5.02
N SER A 182 2.58 -25.31 -6.10
CA SER A 182 2.99 -24.28 -7.06
C SER A 182 1.76 -23.48 -7.52
N GLU A 183 1.99 -22.27 -8.03
CA GLU A 183 0.94 -21.41 -8.56
C GLU A 183 1.23 -21.06 -10.01
N ALA A 184 0.19 -21.08 -10.85
CA ALA A 184 0.26 -20.55 -12.19
C ALA A 184 0.29 -19.01 -12.13
N VAL A 185 1.25 -18.38 -12.81
CA VAL A 185 1.42 -16.93 -12.83
C VAL A 185 1.22 -16.43 -14.25
N ASN A 186 0.28 -15.50 -14.42
CA ASN A 186 0.07 -14.82 -15.69
C ASN A 186 1.15 -13.75 -15.90
N VAL A 187 1.71 -13.67 -17.11
CA VAL A 187 2.75 -12.70 -17.49
C VAL A 187 2.23 -11.85 -18.63
N ILE A 188 2.37 -10.52 -18.49
CA ILE A 188 2.10 -9.54 -19.54
C ILE A 188 3.43 -8.84 -19.85
N ASP A 189 3.82 -8.83 -21.12
CA ASP A 189 4.89 -7.98 -21.61
C ASP A 189 4.28 -6.64 -22.06
N TYR A 190 4.64 -5.57 -21.36
CA TYR A 190 4.09 -4.24 -21.63
C TYR A 190 4.39 -3.76 -23.06
N ALA A 191 5.56 -4.10 -23.61
CA ALA A 191 5.97 -3.66 -24.94
C ALA A 191 5.41 -4.53 -26.07
N ALA A 192 4.99 -5.77 -25.76
CA ALA A 192 4.44 -6.71 -26.73
C ALA A 192 2.90 -6.82 -26.68
N ALA A 193 2.24 -6.10 -25.76
CA ALA A 193 0.79 -5.99 -25.75
C ALA A 193 0.31 -5.18 -26.97
N PRO A 194 -0.74 -5.64 -27.69
CA PRO A 194 -1.25 -4.98 -28.90
C PRO A 194 -1.85 -3.60 -28.64
#